data_AF-A0A1C0SX04-F1
#
_entry.id   AF-A0A1C0SX04-F1
#
_cell.length_a   1.000
_cell.length_b   1.000
_cell.length_c   1.000
_cell.angle_alpha   90.00
_cell.angle_beta   90.00
_cell.angle_gamma   90.00
#
_symmetry.space_group_name_H-M   'P 1'
#
loop_
_entity.id
_entity.type
_entity.pdbx_description
1 polymer ?
#
loop_
_entity_poly.entity_id
_entity_poly.type
_entity_poly.pdbx_seq_one_letter_code
_entity_poly.pdbx_strand_id
1 'polypeptide(L)'
;MPSLSSRQFWLAALEIGITKAIVQDKIRSLGMAPLDEARMITELIEATTFERTNPFLAELTGLFSLPPADLDILWTWASAL
;
A
#
# COMPACT_ATOMS: atom_id res chain seq x y z
N MET A 1 3.00 -6.49 -13.99
CA MET A 1 4.20 -6.20 -13.17
C MET A 1 4.38 -7.33 -12.17
N PRO A 2 5.60 -7.70 -11.77
CA PRO A 2 5.81 -8.76 -10.79
C PRO A 2 5.14 -8.40 -9.45
N SER A 3 4.71 -9.42 -8.71
CA SER A 3 4.26 -9.23 -7.33
C SER A 3 5.44 -8.84 -6.46
N LEU A 4 5.21 -7.91 -5.53
CA LEU A 4 6.19 -7.55 -4.52
C LEU A 4 5.94 -8.36 -3.27
N SER A 5 6.99 -8.84 -2.63
CA SER A 5 6.91 -9.30 -1.24
C SER A 5 6.52 -8.13 -0.33
N SER A 6 5.97 -8.45 0.84
CA SER A 6 5.64 -7.44 1.86
C SER A 6 6.82 -6.51 2.14
N ARG A 7 8.03 -7.06 2.26
CA ARG A 7 9.25 -6.28 2.46
C ARG A 7 9.52 -5.30 1.32
N GLN A 8 9.51 -5.76 0.08
CA GLN A 8 9.78 -4.91 -1.09
C GLN A 8 8.76 -3.76 -1.19
N PHE A 9 7.48 -4.07 -1.02
CA PHE A 9 6.42 -3.07 -1.04
C PHE A 9 6.60 -1.99 0.03
N TRP A 10 6.85 -2.39 1.28
CA TRP A 10 7.02 -1.43 2.38
C TRP A 10 8.31 -0.63 2.30
N LEU A 11 9.37 -1.17 1.69
CA LEU A 11 10.59 -0.39 1.39
C LEU A 11 10.32 0.65 0.30
N ALA A 12 9.58 0.30 -0.75
CA ALA A 12 9.12 1.26 -1.76
C ALA A 12 8.31 2.39 -1.13
N ALA A 13 7.32 2.06 -0.31
CA ALA A 13 6.52 3.08 0.37
C ALA A 13 7.39 4.02 1.23
N LEU A 14 8.44 3.50 1.87
CA LEU A 14 9.34 4.30 2.69
C LEU A 14 10.17 5.31 1.89
N GLU A 15 10.57 4.98 0.66
CA GLU A 15 11.31 5.89 -0.23
C GLU A 15 10.52 7.17 -0.55
N ILE A 16 9.19 7.08 -0.56
CA ILE A 16 8.29 8.24 -0.75
C ILE A 16 7.74 8.79 0.57
N GLY A 17 8.34 8.41 1.71
CA GLY A 17 7.98 8.90 3.04
C GLY A 17 6.70 8.31 3.63
N ILE A 18 6.15 7.25 3.02
CA ILE A 18 4.93 6.59 3.50
C ILE A 18 5.31 5.40 4.39
N THR A 19 4.88 5.46 5.65
CA THR A 19 5.07 4.38 6.62
C THR A 19 3.78 3.57 6.82
N LYS A 20 3.90 2.36 7.36
CA LYS A 20 2.74 1.56 7.79
C LYS A 20 1.80 2.34 8.71
N ALA A 21 2.35 3.13 9.63
CA ALA A 21 1.56 3.94 10.57
C ALA A 21 0.75 5.01 9.84
N ILE A 22 1.36 5.73 8.88
CA ILE A 22 0.68 6.73 8.06
C ILE A 22 -0.49 6.10 7.30
N VAL A 23 -0.29 4.90 6.73
CA VAL A 23 -1.35 4.18 6.03
C VAL A 23 -2.47 3.78 6.98
N GLN A 24 -2.16 3.23 8.15
CA GLN A 24 -3.17 2.88 9.16
C GLN A 24 -3.96 4.10 9.63
N ASP A 25 -3.30 5.22 9.91
CA ASP A 25 -3.98 6.45 10.32
C ASP A 25 -4.87 7.01 9.21
N LYS A 26 -4.43 6.88 7.95
CA LYS A 26 -5.27 7.23 6.80
C LYS A 26 -6.51 6.35 6.73
N ILE A 27 -6.38 5.04 6.93
CA ILE A 27 -7.51 4.10 6.96
C ILE A 27 -8.49 4.47 8.08
N ARG A 28 -7.99 4.74 9.29
CA ARG A 28 -8.79 5.21 10.44
C ARG A 28 -9.55 6.51 10.13
N SER A 29 -8.94 7.40 9.36
CA SER A 29 -9.56 8.69 8.99
C SER A 29 -10.72 8.58 7.99
N LEU A 30 -10.94 7.41 7.38
CA LEU A 30 -12.04 7.18 6.42
C LEU A 30 -13.42 7.09 7.09
N GLY A 31 -13.48 6.98 8.43
CA GLY A 31 -14.75 6.92 9.16
C GLY A 31 -15.57 5.65 8.88
N MET A 32 -14.89 4.54 8.57
CA MET A 32 -15.52 3.24 8.34
C MET A 32 -16.08 2.66 9.63
N ALA A 33 -16.93 1.63 9.51
CA ALA A 33 -17.33 0.85 10.67
C ALA A 33 -16.10 0.18 11.31
N PRO A 34 -16.02 0.08 12.66
CA PRO A 34 -14.82 -0.41 13.35
C PRO A 34 -14.34 -1.80 12.89
N LEU A 35 -15.27 -2.69 12.52
CA LEU A 35 -14.94 -4.03 12.05
C LEU A 35 -14.30 -4.01 10.66
N ASP A 36 -14.79 -3.15 9.76
CA ASP A 36 -14.27 -3.05 8.40
C ASP A 36 -12.90 -2.37 8.40
N GLU A 37 -12.71 -1.36 9.24
CA GLU A 37 -11.40 -0.76 9.52
C GLU A 37 -10.39 -1.81 10.01
N ALA A 38 -10.76 -2.59 11.04
CA ALA A 38 -9.87 -3.61 11.59
C ALA A 38 -9.52 -4.69 10.56
N ARG A 39 -10.49 -5.09 9.73
CA ARG A 39 -10.27 -6.06 8.63
C ARG A 39 -9.27 -5.51 7.61
N MET A 40 -9.47 -4.27 7.17
CA MET A 40 -8.62 -3.62 6.18
C MET A 40 -7.18 -3.44 6.67
N ILE A 41 -7.01 -3.04 7.93
CA ILE A 41 -5.69 -2.95 8.57
C ILE A 41 -5.04 -4.33 8.68
N THR A 42 -5.80 -5.37 9.05
CA THR A 42 -5.28 -6.74 9.17
C THR A 42 -4.81 -7.27 7.82
N GLU A 43 -5.62 -7.13 6.76
CA GLU A 43 -5.23 -7.54 5.41
C GLU A 43 -3.96 -6.86 4.94
N LEU A 44 -3.81 -5.56 5.21
CA LEU A 44 -2.61 -4.79 4.86
C LEU A 44 -1.36 -5.25 5.62
N ILE A 45 -1.48 -5.56 6.91
CA ILE A 45 -0.35 -5.95 7.77
C ILE A 45 0.09 -7.39 7.47
N GLU A 46 -0.87 -8.30 7.32
CA GLU A 46 -0.65 -9.73 7.13
C GLU A 46 -0.42 -10.11 5.67
N ALA A 47 -0.55 -9.17 4.73
CA ALA A 47 -0.22 -9.37 3.33
C ALA A 47 1.25 -9.81 3.17
N THR A 48 1.42 -11.00 2.61
CA THR A 48 2.74 -11.58 2.28
C THR A 48 3.22 -11.10 0.91
N THR A 49 2.29 -10.85 -0.01
CA THR A 49 2.54 -10.37 -1.37
C THR A 49 1.57 -9.26 -1.74
N PHE A 50 2.03 -8.36 -2.61
CA PHE A 50 1.28 -7.24 -3.15
C PHE A 50 1.30 -7.28 -4.67
N GLU A 51 0.14 -7.10 -5.28
CA GLU A 51 -0.02 -7.08 -6.74
C GLU A 51 -0.37 -5.68 -7.21
N ARG A 52 0.30 -5.20 -8.26
CA ARG A 52 0.11 -3.84 -8.78
C ARG A 52 -1.34 -3.55 -9.19
N THR A 53 -2.03 -4.59 -9.63
CA THR A 53 -3.42 -4.58 -10.10
C THR A 53 -4.44 -4.83 -9.00
N ASN A 54 -4.01 -5.01 -7.74
CA ASN A 54 -4.93 -5.20 -6.63
C ASN A 54 -5.82 -3.95 -6.46
N PRO A 55 -7.15 -4.08 -6.51
CA PRO A 55 -8.07 -2.94 -6.34
C PRO A 55 -7.82 -2.17 -5.04
N PHE A 56 -7.46 -2.87 -3.97
CA PHE A 56 -7.13 -2.27 -2.68
C PHE A 56 -5.94 -1.30 -2.78
N LEU A 57 -4.92 -1.64 -3.56
CA LEU A 57 -3.77 -0.76 -3.78
C LEU A 57 -4.12 0.44 -4.67
N ALA A 58 -5.05 0.28 -5.61
CA ALA A 58 -5.54 1.41 -6.40
C ALA A 58 -6.28 2.42 -5.51
N GLU A 59 -7.11 1.95 -4.58
CA GLU A 59 -7.76 2.81 -3.59
C GLU A 59 -6.73 3.51 -2.69
N LEU A 60 -5.78 2.74 -2.16
CA LEU A 60 -4.74 3.24 -1.27
C LEU A 60 -3.89 4.33 -1.95
N THR A 61 -3.48 4.10 -3.19
CA THR A 61 -2.64 5.05 -3.94
C THR A 61 -3.42 6.30 -4.35
N GLY A 62 -4.73 6.16 -4.62
CA GLY A 62 -5.66 7.29 -4.75
C GLY A 62 -5.72 8.15 -3.47
N LEU A 63 -5.75 7.54 -2.29
CA LEU A 63 -5.76 8.25 -1.00
C LEU A 63 -4.49 9.07 -0.75
N PHE A 64 -3.36 8.65 -1.32
CA PHE A 64 -2.07 9.36 -1.26
C PHE A 64 -1.83 10.28 -2.46
N SER A 65 -2.78 10.37 -3.41
CA SER A 65 -2.65 11.16 -4.64
C SER A 65 -1.37 10.80 -5.41
N LEU A 66 -0.96 9.54 -5.39
CA LEU A 66 0.21 9.04 -6.10
C LEU A 66 -0.14 8.84 -7.59
N PRO A 67 0.54 9.54 -8.52
CA PRO A 67 0.34 9.32 -9.95
C PRO A 67 0.65 7.85 -10.31
N PRO A 68 -0.14 7.21 -11.18
CA PRO A 68 0.09 5.82 -11.58
C PRO A 68 1.50 5.59 -12.15
N ALA A 69 2.05 6.56 -12.88
CA ALA A 69 3.38 6.48 -13.46
C ALA A 69 4.50 6.47 -12.38
N ASP A 70 4.38 7.31 -11.35
CA ASP A 70 5.35 7.36 -10.25
C ASP A 70 5.32 6.06 -9.44
N LEU A 71 4.11 5.52 -9.24
CA LEU A 71 3.93 4.21 -8.63
C LEU A 71 4.56 3.10 -9.46
N ASP A 72 4.44 3.11 -10.79
CA ASP A 72 5.04 2.11 -11.66
C ASP A 72 6.58 2.16 -11.63
N ILE A 73 7.16 3.35 -11.56
CA ILE A 73 8.61 3.53 -11.39
C ILE A 73 9.07 2.92 -10.06
N LEU A 74 8.39 3.28 -8.97
CA LEU A 74 8.69 2.79 -7.63
C LEU A 74 8.51 1.26 -7.53
N TRP A 75 7.48 0.73 -8.18
CA TRP A 75 7.19 -0.70 -8.24
C TRP A 75 8.28 -1.47 -8.97
N THR A 76 8.73 -0.94 -10.11
CA THR A 76 9.80 -1.54 -10.92
C THR A 76 11.10 -1.57 -10.12
N TRP A 77 11.44 -0.47 -9.46
CA TRP A 77 12.61 -0.41 -8.57
C TRP A 77 12.51 -1.45 -7.44
N ALA A 78 11.39 -1.50 -6.72
CA ALA A 78 11.22 -2.41 -5.59
C ALA A 78 11.23 -3.88 -5.98
N SER A 79 10.83 -4.21 -7.21
CA SER A 79 10.86 -5.59 -7.72
C SER A 79 12.27 -6.16 -7.90
N ALA A 80 13.29 -5.29 -7.93
CA ALA A 80 14.70 -5.67 -8.06
C ALA A 80 15.44 -5.82 -6.71
N LEU A 81 14.78 -5.55 -5.58
CA LEU A 81 15.33 -5.68 -4.21
C LEU A 81 15.24 -7.09 -3.63
#